data_AF-A0A534PP60-F1
#
_entry.id   AF-A0A534PP60-F1
#
_cell.length_a   1.000
_cell.length_b   1.000
_cell.length_c   1.000
_cell.angle_alpha   90.00
_cell.angle_beta   90.00
_cell.angle_gamma   90.00
#
_symmetry.space_group_name_H-M   'P 1'
#
loop_
_entity.id
_entity.type
_entity.pdbx_description
1 polymer ?
#
loop_
_entity_poly.entity_id
_entity_poly.type
_entity_poly.pdbx_seq_one_letter_code
_entity_poly.pdbx_strand_id
1 'polypeptide(L)'
;MHDRERREVLVAGAGLLLVPWPALAAGKKPKKEELEVSPGEDLMREHGVLNRVLLIYEEISRRLDAGQDPHIEVLAAAGELIRRFIEGYHEKLEETELFPRFEKAGKLVDLVSVLRQQHAAGRAVTEEILKLAAPRTMGSAADRARLAGSLRGFVRMYRPHEAREDTVLFPAFHELVGQKEYERMGRQFEDREHELLGEAGFEKAVAEVARLEESLGIFDLAKFTPQ
;
A
#
# COMPACT_ATOMS: atom_id res chain seq x y z
N MET A 1 36.95 42.45 43.65
CA MET A 1 37.77 41.30 44.12
C MET A 1 38.18 40.54 42.87
N HIS A 2 39.37 40.80 42.33
CA HIS A 2 40.59 39.96 42.46
C HIS A 2 40.40 38.56 41.83
N ASP A 3 41.23 38.02 40.94
CA ASP A 3 42.42 38.46 40.20
C ASP A 3 42.73 37.34 39.14
N ARG A 4 43.54 37.69 38.13
CA ARG A 4 44.43 36.95 37.16
C ARG A 4 44.48 35.40 37.15
N GLU A 5 44.77 34.72 36.03
CA GLU A 5 45.97 34.79 35.15
C GLU A 5 45.64 34.41 33.69
N ARG A 6 45.94 35.21 32.65
CA ARG A 6 47.20 35.31 31.87
C ARG A 6 47.87 33.98 31.49
N ARG A 7 47.84 33.66 30.19
CA ARG A 7 49.05 33.36 29.38
C ARG A 7 48.82 33.74 27.92
N GLU A 8 49.51 34.80 27.51
CA GLU A 8 49.74 35.18 26.12
C GLU A 8 50.80 34.25 25.51
N VAL A 9 50.62 33.88 24.24
CA VAL A 9 51.74 33.60 23.33
C VAL A 9 51.47 34.37 22.03
N LEU A 10 52.44 35.21 21.71
CA LEU A 10 52.48 36.12 20.57
C LEU A 10 53.42 35.51 19.52
N VAL A 11 53.22 35.96 18.27
CA VAL A 11 54.22 36.12 17.17
C VAL A 11 53.96 35.28 15.90
N ALA A 12 53.37 36.01 14.94
CA ALA A 12 53.78 36.28 13.56
C ALA A 12 53.82 35.19 12.47
N GLY A 13 53.37 35.61 11.28
CA GLY A 13 53.75 35.00 10.01
C GLY A 13 52.78 35.32 8.88
N ALA A 14 53.09 36.35 8.10
CA ALA A 14 52.40 36.68 6.86
C ALA A 14 52.58 35.59 5.79
N GLY A 15 51.55 35.37 4.97
CA GLY A 15 51.64 34.53 3.78
C GLY A 15 50.33 34.51 2.98
N LEU A 16 50.13 35.50 2.11
CA LEU A 16 49.18 35.38 1.01
C LEU A 16 49.66 34.27 0.07
N LEU A 17 48.94 33.15 0.03
CA LEU A 17 49.06 32.17 -1.04
C LEU A 17 47.81 32.26 -1.91
N LEU A 18 47.96 32.92 -3.05
CA LEU A 18 47.05 32.79 -4.19
C LEU A 18 47.24 31.39 -4.77
N VAL A 19 46.29 30.49 -4.52
CA VAL A 19 46.22 29.20 -5.21
C VAL A 19 45.23 29.36 -6.37
N PRO A 20 45.62 29.07 -7.63
CA PRO A 20 44.71 29.14 -8.75
C PRO A 20 43.68 28.02 -8.64
N TRP A 21 42.41 28.39 -8.72
CA TRP A 21 41.28 27.46 -8.80
C TRP A 21 41.38 26.68 -10.12
N PRO A 22 41.57 25.35 -10.12
CA PRO A 22 41.39 24.59 -11.35
C PRO A 22 39.89 24.59 -11.64
N ALA A 23 39.51 25.08 -12.82
CA ALA A 23 38.16 24.98 -13.33
C ALA A 23 37.69 23.52 -13.23
N LEU A 24 36.84 23.25 -12.23
CA LEU A 24 36.17 21.97 -12.10
C LEU A 24 35.23 21.86 -13.31
N ALA A 25 35.59 20.93 -14.18
CA ALA A 25 34.77 20.44 -15.27
C ALA A 25 33.32 20.31 -14.78
N ALA A 26 32.38 20.77 -15.59
CA ALA A 26 30.96 20.59 -15.40
C ALA A 26 30.64 19.09 -15.36
N GLY A 27 30.79 18.49 -14.17
CA GLY A 27 30.31 17.16 -13.88
C GLY A 27 28.81 17.18 -14.05
N LYS A 28 28.31 16.39 -15.02
CA LYS A 28 26.89 16.04 -15.09
C LYS A 28 26.47 15.65 -13.67
N LYS A 29 25.49 16.38 -13.10
CA LYS A 29 24.84 15.95 -11.87
C LYS A 29 24.43 14.48 -12.09
N PRO A 30 24.79 13.56 -11.18
CA PRO A 30 24.23 12.21 -11.29
C PRO A 30 22.72 12.37 -11.31
N LYS A 31 22.06 11.82 -12.33
CA LYS A 31 20.62 11.60 -12.22
C LYS A 31 20.45 10.85 -10.90
N LYS A 32 19.62 11.36 -10.00
CA LYS A 32 19.08 10.49 -8.95
C LYS A 32 18.45 9.35 -9.73
N GLU A 33 19.09 8.20 -9.72
CA GLU A 33 18.36 6.95 -9.85
C GLU A 33 17.44 6.98 -8.63
N GLU A 34 16.22 7.49 -8.82
CA GLU A 34 15.12 7.04 -7.98
C GLU A 34 15.23 5.53 -7.98
N LEU A 35 15.32 4.95 -6.79
CA LEU A 35 15.37 3.49 -6.65
C LEU A 35 14.12 2.99 -7.39
N GLU A 36 14.31 2.39 -8.56
CA GLU A 36 13.23 1.82 -9.37
C GLU A 36 12.62 0.74 -8.49
N VAL A 37 11.40 0.99 -8.00
CA VAL A 37 10.72 0.07 -7.10
C VAL A 37 10.49 -1.23 -7.86
N SER A 38 10.82 -2.36 -7.23
CA SER A 38 10.69 -3.64 -7.93
C SER A 38 9.22 -4.01 -8.10
N PRO A 39 8.83 -4.75 -9.16
CA PRO A 39 7.43 -5.13 -9.37
C PRO A 39 6.78 -5.81 -8.16
N GLY A 40 7.53 -6.65 -7.44
CA GLY A 40 7.05 -7.31 -6.22
C GLY A 40 6.93 -6.33 -5.06
N GLU A 41 7.84 -5.37 -4.93
CA GLU A 41 7.72 -4.33 -3.92
C GLU A 41 6.51 -3.41 -4.19
N ASP A 42 6.22 -3.07 -5.44
CA ASP A 42 5.01 -2.29 -5.78
C ASP A 42 3.72 -3.05 -5.41
N LEU A 43 3.61 -4.32 -5.80
CA LEU A 43 2.47 -5.17 -5.41
C LEU A 43 2.34 -5.28 -3.87
N MET A 44 3.45 -5.43 -3.15
CA MET A 44 3.44 -5.47 -1.68
C MET A 44 3.06 -4.12 -1.05
N ARG A 45 3.46 -3.00 -1.66
CA ARG A 45 3.05 -1.66 -1.21
C ARG A 45 1.54 -1.47 -1.39
N GLU A 46 0.97 -1.98 -2.48
CA GLU A 46 -0.46 -1.98 -2.75
C GLU A 46 -1.23 -2.83 -1.71
N HIS A 47 -0.69 -3.97 -1.29
CA HIS A 47 -1.20 -4.71 -0.12
C HIS A 47 -1.16 -3.89 1.17
N GLY A 48 -0.24 -2.94 1.31
CA GLY A 48 -0.24 -1.97 2.40
C GLY A 48 -1.53 -1.13 2.44
N VAL A 49 -2.10 -0.76 1.29
CA VAL A 49 -3.39 -0.05 1.22
C VAL A 49 -4.54 -0.99 1.58
N LEU A 50 -4.54 -2.22 1.04
CA LEU A 50 -5.53 -3.25 1.40
C LEU A 50 -5.56 -3.48 2.91
N ASN A 51 -4.40 -3.73 3.53
CA ASN A 51 -4.25 -3.94 4.97
C ASN A 51 -4.88 -2.82 5.81
N ARG A 52 -4.72 -1.56 5.38
CA ARG A 52 -5.31 -0.40 6.04
C ARG A 52 -6.83 -0.34 5.90
N VAL A 53 -7.36 -0.72 4.74
CA VAL A 53 -8.81 -0.90 4.57
C VAL A 53 -9.35 -2.05 5.43
N LEU A 54 -8.58 -3.13 5.62
CA LEU A 54 -8.98 -4.20 6.53
C LEU A 54 -9.15 -3.71 7.98
N LEU A 55 -8.28 -2.80 8.45
CA LEU A 55 -8.44 -2.15 9.76
C LEU A 55 -9.73 -1.33 9.84
N ILE A 56 -10.08 -0.62 8.76
CA ILE A 56 -11.35 0.12 8.65
C ILE A 56 -12.54 -0.84 8.77
N TYR A 57 -12.52 -1.96 8.04
CA TYR A 57 -13.60 -2.95 8.09
C TYR A 57 -13.72 -3.61 9.47
N GLU A 58 -12.61 -3.90 10.13
CA GLU A 58 -12.58 -4.43 11.50
C GLU A 58 -13.20 -3.45 12.50
N GLU A 59 -12.82 -2.17 12.44
CA GLU A 59 -13.37 -1.14 13.33
C GLU A 59 -14.87 -0.90 13.09
N ILE A 60 -15.31 -0.85 11.82
CA ILE A 60 -16.72 -0.68 11.49
C ILE A 60 -17.54 -1.90 11.93
N SER A 61 -17.01 -3.12 11.74
CA SER A 61 -17.65 -4.34 12.26
C SER A 61 -17.82 -4.28 13.79
N ARG A 62 -16.79 -3.86 14.51
CA ARG A 62 -16.84 -3.65 15.98
C ARG A 62 -17.91 -2.63 16.38
N ARG A 63 -18.04 -1.52 15.65
CA ARG A 63 -19.08 -0.49 15.90
C ARG A 63 -20.48 -1.02 15.65
N LEU A 64 -20.68 -1.76 14.56
CA LEU A 64 -21.96 -2.40 14.25
C LEU A 64 -22.40 -3.35 15.37
N ASP A 65 -21.49 -4.21 15.84
CA ASP A 65 -21.76 -5.15 16.93
C ASP A 65 -22.05 -4.42 18.26
N ALA A 66 -21.39 -3.28 18.51
CA ALA A 66 -21.60 -2.44 19.69
C ALA A 66 -22.82 -1.50 19.60
N GLY A 67 -23.58 -1.52 18.49
CA GLY A 67 -24.69 -0.59 18.26
C GLY A 67 -24.27 0.87 18.15
N GLN A 68 -22.99 1.14 17.89
CA GLN A 68 -22.43 2.48 17.67
C GLN A 68 -22.71 2.94 16.24
N ASP A 69 -22.48 4.23 15.96
CA ASP A 69 -22.53 4.75 14.59
C ASP A 69 -21.41 4.08 13.76
N PRO A 70 -21.75 3.34 12.69
CA PRO A 70 -20.75 2.67 11.85
C PRO A 70 -20.03 3.61 10.87
N HIS A 71 -20.39 4.90 10.79
CA HIS A 71 -19.86 5.85 9.80
C HIS A 71 -20.02 5.31 8.36
N ILE A 72 -21.26 5.11 7.94
CA ILE A 72 -21.56 4.39 6.70
C ILE A 72 -20.96 5.03 5.43
N GLU A 73 -20.77 6.35 5.43
CA GLU A 73 -20.12 7.08 4.34
C GLU A 73 -18.63 6.72 4.24
N VAL A 74 -17.96 6.51 5.38
CA VAL A 74 -16.56 6.02 5.40
C VAL A 74 -16.50 4.60 4.86
N LEU A 75 -17.48 3.75 5.22
CA LEU A 75 -17.56 2.40 4.69
C LEU A 75 -17.73 2.39 3.16
N ALA A 76 -18.65 3.22 2.64
CA ALA A 76 -18.89 3.33 1.21
C ALA A 76 -17.61 3.78 0.47
N ALA A 77 -16.93 4.80 0.99
CA ALA A 77 -15.66 5.27 0.41
C ALA A 77 -14.56 4.19 0.45
N ALA A 78 -14.43 3.45 1.56
CA ALA A 78 -13.49 2.34 1.68
C ALA A 78 -13.79 1.22 0.66
N GLY A 79 -15.07 0.88 0.47
CA GLY A 79 -15.50 -0.11 -0.53
C GLY A 79 -15.22 0.33 -1.97
N GLU A 80 -15.43 1.62 -2.29
CA GLU A 80 -15.07 2.15 -3.61
C GLU A 80 -13.55 2.20 -3.85
N LEU A 81 -12.76 2.44 -2.79
CA LEU A 81 -11.30 2.33 -2.87
C LEU A 81 -10.88 0.89 -3.18
N ILE A 82 -11.43 -0.11 -2.49
CA ILE A 82 -11.18 -1.53 -2.78
C ILE A 82 -11.54 -1.85 -4.23
N ARG A 83 -12.75 -1.49 -4.67
CA ARG A 83 -13.23 -1.78 -6.04
C ARG A 83 -12.29 -1.21 -7.10
N ARG A 84 -11.87 0.05 -6.96
CA ARG A 84 -11.03 0.71 -7.98
C ARG A 84 -9.57 0.27 -7.91
N PHE A 85 -9.00 0.25 -6.71
CA PHE A 85 -7.55 0.14 -6.52
C PHE A 85 -7.09 -1.31 -6.36
N ILE A 86 -7.78 -2.10 -5.53
CA ILE A 86 -7.42 -3.50 -5.30
C ILE A 86 -7.99 -4.37 -6.42
N GLU A 87 -9.31 -4.37 -6.61
CA GLU A 87 -9.95 -5.30 -7.54
C GLU A 87 -9.76 -4.89 -9.01
N GLY A 88 -9.90 -3.59 -9.29
CA GLY A 88 -9.86 -3.03 -10.64
C GLY A 88 -8.45 -2.85 -11.22
N TYR A 89 -7.44 -2.79 -10.37
CA TYR A 89 -6.06 -2.51 -10.75
C TYR A 89 -5.10 -3.61 -10.27
N HIS A 90 -4.86 -3.74 -8.97
CA HIS A 90 -3.89 -4.69 -8.39
C HIS A 90 -4.18 -6.15 -8.79
N GLU A 91 -5.35 -6.67 -8.38
CA GLU A 91 -5.76 -8.05 -8.70
C GLU A 91 -5.84 -8.27 -10.21
N LYS A 92 -6.17 -7.21 -10.97
CA LYS A 92 -6.24 -7.30 -12.42
C LYS A 92 -4.86 -7.52 -13.03
N LEU A 93 -3.84 -6.82 -12.54
CA LEU A 93 -2.46 -7.04 -12.94
C LEU A 93 -2.04 -8.48 -12.66
N GLU A 94 -2.32 -9.00 -11.46
CA GLU A 94 -1.99 -10.37 -11.12
C GLU A 94 -2.70 -11.38 -12.03
N GLU A 95 -4.01 -11.21 -12.23
CA GLU A 95 -4.83 -12.09 -13.05
C GLU A 95 -4.37 -12.15 -14.51
N THR A 96 -3.87 -11.03 -15.05
CA THR A 96 -3.47 -10.90 -16.47
C THR A 96 -1.99 -11.12 -16.71
N GLU A 97 -1.13 -10.78 -15.74
CA GLU A 97 0.32 -10.77 -15.91
C GLU A 97 1.01 -11.86 -15.12
N LEU A 98 0.64 -12.11 -13.86
CA LEU A 98 1.34 -13.10 -13.03
C LEU A 98 0.79 -14.50 -13.26
N PHE A 99 -0.51 -14.68 -13.03
CA PHE A 99 -1.16 -15.99 -12.96
C PHE A 99 -0.95 -16.83 -14.24
N PRO A 100 -1.08 -16.29 -15.48
CA PRO A 100 -0.87 -17.09 -16.69
C PRO A 100 0.56 -17.64 -16.84
N ARG A 101 1.57 -16.96 -16.26
CA ARG A 101 2.97 -17.40 -16.33
C ARG A 101 3.19 -18.61 -15.43
N PHE A 102 2.61 -18.62 -14.24
CA PHE A 102 2.61 -19.78 -13.34
C PHE A 102 1.90 -20.99 -13.94
N GLU A 103 0.71 -20.77 -14.51
CA GLU A 103 -0.08 -21.80 -15.20
C GLU A 103 0.72 -22.42 -16.36
N LYS A 104 1.32 -21.58 -17.22
CA LYS A 104 2.15 -22.03 -18.34
C LYS A 104 3.38 -22.82 -17.89
N ALA A 105 3.96 -22.46 -16.75
CA ALA A 105 5.14 -23.12 -16.19
C ALA A 105 4.82 -24.37 -15.35
N GLY A 106 3.53 -24.64 -15.08
CA GLY A 106 3.11 -25.74 -14.20
C GLY A 106 3.58 -25.57 -12.75
N LYS A 107 3.83 -24.34 -12.31
CA LYS A 107 4.27 -24.02 -10.94
C LYS A 107 3.16 -23.33 -10.17
N LEU A 108 2.95 -23.70 -8.90
CA LEU A 108 1.96 -23.08 -8.00
C LEU A 108 0.53 -23.00 -8.57
N VAL A 109 0.16 -23.91 -9.48
CA VAL A 109 -1.13 -23.87 -10.21
C VAL A 109 -2.33 -23.92 -9.25
N ASP A 110 -2.27 -24.75 -8.22
CA ASP A 110 -3.34 -24.85 -7.22
C ASP A 110 -3.50 -23.56 -6.42
N LEU A 111 -2.39 -22.91 -6.06
CA LEU A 111 -2.41 -21.62 -5.35
C LEU A 111 -3.04 -20.54 -6.24
N VAL A 112 -2.56 -20.37 -7.47
CA VAL A 112 -3.09 -19.40 -8.43
C VAL A 112 -4.58 -19.61 -8.70
N SER A 113 -5.02 -20.87 -8.81
CA SER A 113 -6.44 -21.21 -8.96
C SER A 113 -7.28 -20.74 -7.77
N VAL A 114 -6.77 -20.92 -6.55
CA VAL A 114 -7.44 -20.45 -5.32
C VAL A 114 -7.46 -18.92 -5.24
N LEU A 115 -6.34 -18.25 -5.54
CA LEU A 115 -6.25 -16.78 -5.52
C LEU A 115 -7.26 -16.17 -6.49
N ARG A 116 -7.34 -16.68 -7.73
CA ARG A 116 -8.33 -16.25 -8.72
C ARG A 116 -9.78 -16.44 -8.25
N GLN A 117 -10.08 -17.54 -7.57
CA GLN A 117 -11.40 -17.77 -6.97
C GLN A 117 -11.68 -16.78 -5.83
N GLN A 118 -10.66 -16.44 -5.04
CA GLN A 118 -10.77 -15.46 -3.96
C GLN A 118 -10.96 -14.04 -4.48
N HIS A 119 -10.29 -13.62 -5.57
CA HIS A 119 -10.57 -12.34 -6.23
C HIS A 119 -12.03 -12.22 -6.67
N ALA A 120 -12.56 -13.28 -7.27
CA ALA A 120 -13.98 -13.31 -7.69
C ALA A 120 -14.94 -13.23 -6.50
N ALA A 121 -14.63 -13.93 -5.40
CA ALA A 121 -15.41 -13.84 -4.17
C ALA A 121 -15.29 -12.46 -3.51
N GLY A 122 -14.10 -11.85 -3.51
CA GLY A 122 -13.83 -10.51 -3.01
C GLY A 122 -14.73 -9.47 -3.67
N ARG A 123 -14.73 -9.44 -5.01
CA ARG A 123 -15.62 -8.58 -5.80
C ARG A 123 -17.10 -8.75 -5.43
N ALA A 124 -17.56 -9.99 -5.26
CA ALA A 124 -18.95 -10.24 -4.86
C ALA A 124 -19.27 -9.70 -3.45
N VAL A 125 -18.34 -9.80 -2.52
CA VAL A 125 -18.48 -9.26 -1.15
C VAL A 125 -18.42 -7.73 -1.16
N THR A 126 -17.55 -7.12 -1.97
CA THR A 126 -17.49 -5.65 -2.14
C THR A 126 -18.80 -5.09 -2.66
N GLU A 127 -19.41 -5.72 -3.67
CA GLU A 127 -20.75 -5.32 -4.15
C GLU A 127 -21.82 -5.41 -3.06
N GLU A 128 -21.77 -6.46 -2.22
CA GLU A 128 -22.68 -6.60 -1.09
C GLU A 128 -22.47 -5.50 -0.03
N ILE A 129 -21.21 -5.21 0.31
CA ILE A 129 -20.85 -4.13 1.24
C ILE A 129 -21.39 -2.80 0.73
N LEU A 130 -21.14 -2.45 -0.54
CA LEU A 130 -21.57 -1.18 -1.13
C LEU A 130 -23.09 -1.06 -1.22
N LYS A 131 -23.79 -2.16 -1.51
CA LYS A 131 -25.26 -2.20 -1.45
C LYS A 131 -25.80 -1.99 -0.02
N LEU A 132 -25.10 -2.53 0.97
CA LEU A 132 -25.49 -2.43 2.38
C LEU A 132 -24.99 -1.13 3.04
N ALA A 133 -24.04 -0.42 2.44
CA ALA A 133 -23.51 0.86 2.90
C ALA A 133 -24.43 2.04 2.52
N ALA A 134 -25.71 1.96 2.89
CA ALA A 134 -26.71 2.98 2.60
C ALA A 134 -27.49 3.39 3.87
N PRO A 135 -27.94 4.66 4.01
CA PRO A 135 -28.67 5.09 5.20
C PRO A 135 -29.93 4.24 5.49
N ARG A 136 -30.60 3.75 4.44
CA ARG A 136 -31.85 2.98 4.55
C ARG A 136 -31.65 1.59 5.17
N THR A 137 -30.50 0.96 4.99
CA THR A 137 -30.20 -0.39 5.52
C THR A 137 -29.81 -0.35 7.00
N MET A 138 -29.37 0.81 7.50
CA MET A 138 -28.97 0.99 8.91
C MET A 138 -30.14 0.95 9.90
N GLY A 139 -31.40 0.94 9.45
CA GLY A 139 -32.57 0.80 10.31
C GLY A 139 -32.93 -0.65 10.68
N SER A 140 -32.29 -1.64 10.04
CA SER A 140 -32.62 -3.07 10.17
C SER A 140 -31.50 -3.81 10.91
N ALA A 141 -31.83 -4.46 12.03
CA ALA A 141 -30.86 -5.27 12.79
C ALA A 141 -30.31 -6.45 11.96
N ALA A 142 -31.14 -7.03 11.09
CA ALA A 142 -30.73 -8.12 10.21
C ALA A 142 -29.73 -7.64 9.15
N ASP A 143 -29.95 -6.46 8.56
CA ASP A 143 -29.03 -5.90 7.55
C ASP A 143 -27.70 -5.47 8.19
N ARG A 144 -27.73 -4.92 9.41
CA ARG A 144 -26.51 -4.63 10.19
C ARG A 144 -25.71 -5.89 10.47
N ALA A 145 -26.37 -6.97 10.90
CA ALA A 145 -25.70 -8.25 11.17
C ALA A 145 -25.12 -8.87 9.89
N ARG A 146 -25.85 -8.78 8.77
CA ARG A 146 -25.36 -9.22 7.46
C ARG A 146 -24.14 -8.42 7.03
N LEU A 147 -24.19 -7.10 7.11
CA LEU A 147 -23.05 -6.22 6.80
C LEU A 147 -21.82 -6.58 7.64
N ALA A 148 -21.99 -6.70 8.96
CA ALA A 148 -20.90 -7.09 9.85
C ALA A 148 -20.32 -8.47 9.48
N GLY A 149 -21.17 -9.40 9.04
CA GLY A 149 -20.77 -10.69 8.48
C GLY A 149 -19.93 -10.57 7.21
N SER A 150 -20.36 -9.76 6.24
CA SER A 150 -19.63 -9.52 4.99
C SER A 150 -18.25 -8.90 5.25
N LEU A 151 -18.15 -7.90 6.13
CA LEU A 151 -16.89 -7.28 6.52
C LEU A 151 -15.91 -8.29 7.14
N ARG A 152 -16.38 -9.09 8.10
CA ARG A 152 -15.55 -10.14 8.73
C ARG A 152 -15.14 -11.22 7.75
N GLY A 153 -16.04 -11.60 6.83
CA GLY A 153 -15.75 -12.57 5.77
C GLY A 153 -14.64 -12.08 4.84
N PHE A 154 -14.71 -10.81 4.42
CA PHE A 154 -13.69 -10.16 3.60
C PHE A 154 -12.33 -10.16 4.30
N VAL A 155 -12.27 -9.66 5.54
CA VAL A 155 -11.03 -9.65 6.35
C VAL A 155 -10.46 -11.05 6.53
N ARG A 156 -11.31 -12.02 6.87
CA ARG A 156 -10.90 -13.42 7.10
C ARG A 156 -10.30 -14.07 5.85
N MET A 157 -10.72 -13.64 4.67
CA MET A 157 -10.21 -14.13 3.39
C MET A 157 -8.93 -13.42 2.98
N TYR A 158 -8.89 -12.08 3.00
CA TYR A 158 -7.78 -11.31 2.45
C TYR A 158 -6.50 -11.36 3.30
N ARG A 159 -6.58 -11.44 4.64
CA ARG A 159 -5.38 -11.56 5.50
C ARG A 159 -4.47 -12.75 5.11
N PRO A 160 -4.97 -13.99 4.95
CA PRO A 160 -4.13 -15.09 4.48
C PRO A 160 -3.92 -15.12 2.96
N HIS A 161 -4.63 -14.29 2.18
CA HIS A 161 -4.48 -14.16 0.73
C HIS A 161 -3.20 -13.37 0.42
N GLU A 162 -3.15 -12.11 0.84
CA GLU A 162 -2.01 -11.20 0.64
C GLU A 162 -0.72 -11.79 1.26
N ALA A 163 -0.83 -12.43 2.43
CA ALA A 163 0.31 -13.05 3.08
C ALA A 163 0.95 -14.18 2.26
N ARG A 164 0.15 -14.92 1.47
CA ARG A 164 0.67 -15.98 0.59
C ARG A 164 1.20 -15.43 -0.71
N GLU A 165 0.60 -14.37 -1.22
CA GLU A 165 1.15 -13.64 -2.36
C GLU A 165 2.53 -13.08 -2.04
N ASP A 166 2.64 -12.33 -0.94
CA ASP A 166 3.88 -11.69 -0.49
C ASP A 166 5.02 -12.67 -0.24
N THR A 167 4.71 -13.79 0.40
CA THR A 167 5.74 -14.70 0.92
C THR A 167 6.00 -15.92 0.05
N VAL A 168 5.10 -16.24 -0.88
CA VAL A 168 5.20 -17.44 -1.74
C VAL A 168 5.10 -17.08 -3.21
N LEU A 169 4.04 -16.38 -3.62
CA LEU A 169 3.80 -16.12 -5.05
C LEU A 169 4.82 -15.14 -5.63
N PHE A 170 5.00 -13.96 -5.01
CA PHE A 170 5.87 -12.90 -5.55
C PHE A 170 7.36 -13.29 -5.57
N PRO A 171 7.92 -13.97 -4.54
CA PRO A 171 9.28 -14.49 -4.64
C PRO A 171 9.43 -15.53 -5.77
N ALA A 172 8.48 -16.46 -5.89
CA ALA A 172 8.50 -17.46 -6.95
C ALA A 172 8.31 -16.84 -8.34
N PHE A 173 7.63 -15.70 -8.42
CA PHE A 173 7.40 -14.98 -9.66
C PHE A 173 8.71 -14.38 -10.19
N HIS A 174 9.49 -13.72 -9.33
CA HIS A 174 10.82 -13.19 -9.69
C HIS A 174 11.73 -14.28 -10.24
N GLU A 175 11.79 -15.44 -9.57
CA GLU A 175 12.55 -16.60 -10.03
C GLU A 175 12.04 -17.16 -11.36
N LEU A 176 10.72 -17.17 -11.56
CA LEU A 176 10.09 -17.74 -12.75
C LEU A 176 10.40 -16.94 -14.01
N VAL A 177 10.38 -15.60 -13.93
CA VAL A 177 10.56 -14.73 -15.09
C VAL A 177 12.02 -14.34 -15.33
N GLY A 178 12.83 -14.32 -14.27
CA GLY A 178 14.21 -13.88 -14.30
C GLY A 178 14.36 -12.35 -14.38
N GLN A 179 15.55 -11.86 -14.01
CA GLN A 179 15.79 -10.44 -13.74
C GLN A 179 15.36 -9.48 -14.86
N LYS A 180 15.76 -9.77 -16.11
CA LYS A 180 15.47 -8.86 -17.25
C LYS A 180 13.98 -8.74 -17.56
N GLU A 181 13.26 -9.84 -17.44
CA GLU A 181 11.80 -9.85 -17.64
C GLU A 181 11.12 -9.13 -16.49
N TYR A 182 11.56 -9.39 -15.26
CA TYR A 182 11.05 -8.77 -14.05
C TYR A 182 11.15 -7.23 -14.10
N GLU A 183 12.31 -6.70 -14.45
CA GLU A 183 12.51 -5.24 -14.66
C GLU A 183 11.62 -4.68 -15.77
N ARG A 184 11.40 -5.44 -16.86
CA ARG A 184 10.49 -4.98 -17.92
C ARG A 184 9.04 -4.93 -17.44
N MET A 185 8.63 -5.90 -16.63
CA MET A 185 7.28 -5.94 -16.08
C MET A 185 7.03 -4.83 -15.07
N GLY A 186 8.05 -4.38 -14.33
CA GLY A 186 7.93 -3.22 -13.43
C GLY A 186 7.49 -1.96 -14.18
N ARG A 187 8.16 -1.63 -15.28
CA ARG A 187 7.75 -0.53 -16.15
C ARG A 187 6.35 -0.72 -16.74
N GLN A 188 5.97 -1.95 -17.07
CA GLN A 188 4.62 -2.24 -17.55
C GLN A 188 3.56 -2.01 -16.45
N PHE A 189 3.86 -2.31 -15.18
CA PHE A 189 2.95 -2.07 -14.07
C PHE A 189 2.79 -0.58 -13.80
N GLU A 190 3.88 0.20 -13.88
CA GLU A 190 3.85 1.66 -13.77
C GLU A 190 2.99 2.29 -14.89
N ASP A 191 3.18 1.86 -16.15
CA ASP A 191 2.36 2.33 -17.28
C ASP A 191 0.86 2.04 -17.06
N ARG A 192 0.54 0.85 -16.50
CA ARG A 192 -0.83 0.45 -16.18
C ARG A 192 -1.42 1.24 -15.00
N GLU A 193 -0.61 1.54 -13.99
CA GLU A 193 -1.01 2.40 -12.88
C GLU A 193 -1.44 3.77 -13.42
N HIS A 194 -0.59 4.40 -14.24
CA HIS A 194 -0.89 5.68 -14.85
C HIS A 194 -2.12 5.64 -15.77
N GLU A 195 -2.32 4.56 -16.53
CA GLU A 195 -3.50 4.39 -17.39
C GLU A 195 -4.80 4.30 -16.58
N LEU A 196 -4.80 3.53 -15.48
CA LEU A 196 -6.02 3.18 -14.75
C LEU A 196 -6.33 4.11 -13.59
N LEU A 197 -5.30 4.64 -12.93
CA LEU A 197 -5.40 5.45 -11.71
C LEU A 197 -4.95 6.90 -11.91
N GLY A 198 -4.33 7.20 -13.06
CA GLY A 198 -3.74 8.50 -13.37
C GLY A 198 -2.38 8.71 -12.70
N GLU A 199 -1.81 9.90 -12.85
CA GLU A 199 -0.54 10.25 -12.20
C GLU A 199 -0.64 10.12 -10.67
N ALA A 200 0.36 9.50 -10.03
CA ALA A 200 0.42 9.28 -8.58
C ALA A 200 -0.79 8.51 -8.02
N GLY A 201 -1.16 7.39 -8.67
CA GLY A 201 -2.31 6.57 -8.31
C GLY A 201 -2.15 5.96 -6.92
N PHE A 202 -1.00 5.36 -6.65
CA PHE A 202 -0.62 4.80 -5.37
C PHE A 202 -0.66 5.86 -4.24
N GLU A 203 0.00 7.00 -4.42
CA GLU A 203 0.05 8.05 -3.39
C GLU A 203 -1.35 8.61 -3.08
N LYS A 204 -2.20 8.75 -4.11
CA LYS A 204 -3.59 9.16 -3.92
C LYS A 204 -4.38 8.14 -3.12
N ALA A 205 -4.21 6.84 -3.38
CA ALA A 205 -4.85 5.77 -2.62
C ALA A 205 -4.38 5.77 -1.15
N VAL A 206 -3.07 5.92 -0.90
CA VAL A 206 -2.48 6.03 0.45
C VAL A 206 -3.04 7.23 1.21
N ALA A 207 -3.17 8.38 0.54
CA ALA A 207 -3.74 9.58 1.12
C ALA A 207 -5.26 9.45 1.35
N GLU A 208 -5.97 8.75 0.47
CA GLU A 208 -7.40 8.46 0.60
C GLU A 208 -7.67 7.60 1.83
N VAL A 209 -7.00 6.45 1.97
CA VAL A 209 -7.21 5.57 3.13
C VAL A 209 -6.81 6.24 4.44
N ALA A 210 -5.79 7.11 4.45
CA ALA A 210 -5.42 7.91 5.62
C ALA A 210 -6.57 8.80 6.11
N ARG A 211 -7.25 9.52 5.20
CA ARG A 211 -8.40 10.36 5.57
C ARG A 211 -9.58 9.54 6.11
N LEU A 212 -9.76 8.32 5.62
CA LEU A 212 -10.79 7.40 6.11
C LEU A 212 -10.47 6.95 7.54
N GLU A 213 -9.22 6.59 7.82
CA GLU A 213 -8.76 6.25 9.17
C GLU A 213 -8.89 7.43 10.15
N GLU A 214 -8.55 8.65 9.71
CA GLU A 214 -8.73 9.87 10.50
C GLU A 214 -10.20 10.09 10.86
N SER A 215 -11.11 9.88 9.90
CA SER A 215 -12.55 10.02 10.08
C SER A 215 -13.14 9.01 11.08
N LEU A 216 -12.51 7.84 11.21
CA LEU A 216 -12.86 6.83 12.22
C LEU A 216 -12.09 6.99 13.54
N GLY A 217 -11.09 7.88 13.57
CA GLY A 217 -10.23 8.05 14.74
C GLY A 217 -9.25 6.90 14.98
N ILE A 218 -8.94 6.12 13.94
CA ILE A 218 -7.99 4.99 13.97
C ILE A 218 -6.67 5.29 13.26
N PHE A 219 -6.44 6.53 12.82
CA PHE A 219 -5.19 6.95 12.17
C PHE A 219 -3.97 6.95 13.12
N ASP A 220 -4.19 7.27 14.39
CA ASP A 220 -3.10 7.34 15.37
C ASP A 220 -2.59 5.95 15.73
N LEU A 221 -1.42 5.59 15.19
CA LEU A 221 -0.76 4.31 15.41
C LEU A 221 -0.54 3.99 16.89
N ALA A 222 -0.31 5.01 17.73
CA ALA A 222 -0.05 4.79 19.17
C ALA A 222 -1.23 4.07 19.87
N LYS A 223 -2.46 4.21 19.35
CA LYS A 223 -3.67 3.57 19.89
C LYS A 223 -3.67 2.05 19.77
N PHE A 224 -2.86 1.48 18.88
CA PHE A 224 -2.72 0.03 18.72
C PHE A 224 -1.62 -0.58 19.60
N THR A 225 -0.89 0.24 20.36
CA THR A 225 0.14 -0.25 21.29
C THR A 225 -0.52 -1.07 22.41
N PRO A 226 -0.14 -2.34 22.61
CA PRO A 226 -0.61 -3.12 23.76
C PRO A 226 -0.28 -2.41 25.08
N GLN A 227 -1.24 -2.37 26.00
CA GLN A 227 -1.07 -1.82 27.36
C GLN A 227 -0.63 -2.90 28.35
#